data_AF-A0A4P5VLE8-F1
#
_entry.id   AF-A0A4P5VLE8-F1
#
_cell.length_a   1.000
_cell.length_b   1.000
_cell.length_c   1.000
_cell.angle_alpha   90.00
_cell.angle_beta   90.00
_cell.angle_gamma   90.00
#
_symmetry.space_group_name_H-M   'P 1'
#
loop_
_entity.id
_entity.type
_entity.pdbx_description
1 polymer ?
#
loop_
_entity_poly.entity_id
_entity_poly.type
_entity_poly.pdbx_seq_one_letter_code
_entity_poly.pdbx_strand_id
1 'polypeptide(L)'
;MAMLSASASVVARSPFCRPEEDPFLLLESSLRSMEEILRRSRGLPLRRTWIEQPYGEEEISLLEEEVIPAIQQCLARIDELDQRLLAQQELLHRCQLEAEREALGELRLQMA
;
A
#
# COMPACT_ATOMS: atom_id res chain seq x y z
N MET A 1 26.39 -12.75 -13.58
CA MET A 1 26.29 -11.52 -12.77
C MET A 1 24.82 -11.15 -12.68
N ALA A 2 24.15 -11.51 -11.59
CA ALA A 2 22.76 -11.13 -11.34
C ALA A 2 22.78 -9.90 -10.43
N MET A 3 22.27 -8.78 -10.95
CA MET A 3 22.05 -7.56 -10.18
C MET A 3 20.91 -7.83 -9.20
N LEU A 4 21.25 -7.95 -7.92
CA LEU A 4 20.28 -8.03 -6.84
C LEU A 4 19.62 -6.67 -6.64
N SER A 5 18.29 -6.70 -6.73
CA SER A 5 17.29 -5.80 -6.17
C SER A 5 17.81 -4.65 -5.28
N ALA A 6 17.54 -3.43 -5.72
CA ALA A 6 17.44 -2.27 -4.84
C ALA A 6 16.02 -1.71 -4.96
N SER A 7 15.04 -2.44 -4.41
CA SER A 7 13.79 -1.81 -3.99
C SER A 7 14.13 -0.89 -2.83
N ALA A 8 14.43 0.37 -3.14
CA ALA A 8 14.59 1.42 -2.15
C ALA A 8 13.26 1.57 -1.40
N SER A 9 13.15 0.92 -0.23
CA SER A 9 12.15 1.27 0.76
C SER A 9 12.49 2.67 1.23
N VAL A 10 11.90 3.68 0.58
CA VAL A 10 11.84 5.03 1.11
C VAL A 10 10.94 4.91 2.32
N VAL A 11 11.55 4.68 3.49
CA VAL A 11 10.86 4.75 4.77
C VAL A 11 10.35 6.17 4.91
N ALA A 12 9.09 6.39 4.56
CA ALA A 12 8.39 7.64 4.77
C ALA A 12 8.16 7.79 6.27
N ARG A 13 9.22 8.14 7.02
CA ARG A 13 9.13 8.49 8.43
C ARG A 13 8.21 9.69 8.55
N SER A 14 7.02 9.48 9.09
CA SER A 14 6.09 10.57 9.39
C SER A 14 6.77 11.54 10.38
N PRO A 15 6.86 12.85 10.09
CA PRO A 15 7.43 13.82 11.02
C PRO A 15 6.53 14.09 12.23
N PHE A 16 5.32 13.51 12.27
CA PHE A 16 4.29 13.80 13.27
C PHE A 16 4.21 12.73 14.38
N CYS A 17 4.88 11.59 14.22
CA CYS A 17 4.77 10.46 15.14
C CYS A 17 6.15 9.95 15.56
N ARG A 18 6.24 9.26 16.71
CA ARG A 18 7.43 8.47 17.02
C ARG A 18 7.58 7.31 16.01
N PRO A 19 8.79 6.80 15.72
CA PRO A 19 8.96 5.69 14.78
C PRO A 19 8.11 4.45 15.12
N GLU A 20 7.84 4.21 16.41
CA GLU A 20 6.98 3.11 16.88
C GLU A 20 5.48 3.35 16.62
N GLU A 21 5.09 4.60 16.39
CA GLU A 21 3.72 5.08 16.16
C GLU A 21 3.49 5.46 14.68
N ASP A 22 4.51 5.28 13.84
CA ASP A 22 4.39 5.54 12.41
C ASP A 22 3.45 4.49 11.78
N PRO A 23 2.34 4.92 11.16
CA PRO A 23 1.35 3.99 10.62
C PRO A 23 1.93 3.09 9.52
N PHE A 24 2.90 3.56 8.74
CA PHE A 24 3.52 2.77 7.67
C PHE A 24 4.47 1.72 8.24
N LEU A 25 5.26 2.07 9.26
CA LEU A 25 6.13 1.10 9.94
C LEU A 25 5.32 0.06 10.72
N LEU A 26 4.20 0.46 11.32
CA LEU A 26 3.29 -0.46 11.99
C LEU A 26 2.64 -1.43 10.99
N LEU A 27 2.21 -0.95 9.82
CA LEU A 27 1.68 -1.79 8.76
C LEU A 27 2.73 -2.78 8.24
N GLU A 28 3.95 -2.32 7.96
CA GLU A 28 5.03 -3.18 7.45
C GLU A 28 5.42 -4.26 8.46
N SER A 29 5.58 -3.90 9.73
CA SER A 29 5.91 -4.84 10.81
C SER A 29 4.77 -5.84 11.07
N SER A 30 3.52 -5.38 10.99
CA SER A 30 2.33 -6.24 11.11
C SER A 30 2.26 -7.24 9.95
N LEU A 31 2.47 -6.78 8.71
CA LEU A 31 2.51 -7.64 7.53
C LEU A 31 3.58 -8.73 7.67
N ARG A 32 4.82 -8.39 8.01
CA ARG A 32 5.90 -9.37 8.22
C ARG A 32 5.54 -10.38 9.30
N SER A 33 4.90 -9.92 10.38
CA SER A 33 4.47 -10.80 11.48
C SER A 33 3.39 -11.77 11.01
N MET A 34 2.40 -11.30 10.25
CA MET A 34 1.37 -12.15 9.66
C MET A 34 1.98 -13.17 8.68
N GLU A 35 2.85 -12.74 7.77
CA GLU A 35 3.53 -13.62 6.81
C GLU A 35 4.31 -14.73 7.51
N GLU A 36 5.03 -14.41 8.59
CA GLU A 36 5.77 -15.39 9.38
C GLU A 36 4.84 -16.40 10.05
N ILE A 37 3.72 -15.92 10.62
CA ILE A 37 2.68 -16.78 11.22
C ILE A 37 2.09 -17.71 10.16
N LEU A 38 1.67 -17.18 9.02
CA LEU A 38 1.09 -17.96 7.90
C LEU A 38 2.09 -19.00 7.35
N ARG A 39 3.37 -18.63 7.27
CA ARG A 39 4.43 -19.54 6.80
C ARG A 39 4.67 -20.67 7.79
N ARG A 40 4.71 -20.39 9.09
CA ARG A 40 4.88 -21.40 10.16
C ARG A 40 3.66 -22.32 10.28
N SER A 41 2.48 -21.78 10.02
CA SER A 41 1.22 -22.53 10.04
C SER A 41 0.84 -23.10 8.68
N ARG A 42 1.77 -23.15 7.71
CA ARG A 42 1.45 -23.64 6.36
C ARG A 42 0.98 -25.09 6.41
N GLY A 43 -0.23 -25.33 5.92
CA GLY A 43 -0.86 -26.66 5.93
C GLY A 43 -1.42 -27.09 7.29
N LEU A 44 -1.38 -26.21 8.29
CA LEU A 44 -2.00 -26.40 9.59
C LEU A 44 -3.06 -25.33 9.83
N PRO A 45 -4.15 -25.65 10.55
CA PRO A 45 -5.09 -24.63 11.00
C PRO A 45 -4.36 -23.61 11.88
N LEU A 46 -4.49 -22.31 11.57
CA LEU A 46 -4.05 -21.25 12.46
C LEU A 46 -4.83 -21.36 13.77
N ARG A 47 -4.13 -21.51 14.90
CA ARG A 47 -4.79 -21.42 16.21
C ARG A 47 -5.33 -20.02 16.38
N ARG A 48 -6.63 -19.94 16.65
CA ARG A 48 -7.28 -18.71 17.10
C ARG A 48 -6.66 -18.31 18.44
N THR A 49 -6.21 -17.07 18.56
CA THR A 49 -5.67 -16.51 19.81
C THR A 49 -6.76 -15.90 20.70
N TRP A 50 -7.98 -15.70 20.18
CA TRP A 50 -9.04 -14.94 20.87
C TRP A 50 -10.38 -15.66 20.99
N ILE A 51 -10.55 -16.84 20.37
CA ILE A 51 -11.82 -17.58 20.39
C ILE A 51 -11.47 -19.07 20.45
N GLU A 52 -11.84 -19.74 21.55
CA GLU A 52 -11.60 -21.18 21.70
C GLU A 52 -12.65 -22.04 20.98
N GLN A 53 -13.82 -21.48 20.69
CA GLN A 53 -14.93 -22.15 20.02
C GLN A 53 -14.93 -21.91 18.49
N PRO A 54 -15.42 -22.89 17.68
CA PRO A 54 -15.64 -22.68 16.25
C PRO A 54 -16.69 -21.58 16.02
N TYR A 55 -16.69 -20.96 14.83
CA TYR A 55 -17.76 -20.03 14.49
C TYR A 55 -19.09 -20.80 14.38
N GLY A 56 -20.14 -20.24 14.96
CA GLY A 56 -21.52 -20.68 14.75
C GLY A 56 -22.04 -20.26 13.38
N GLU A 57 -23.16 -20.84 12.95
CA GLU A 57 -23.76 -20.53 11.65
C GLU A 57 -24.09 -19.04 11.51
N GLU A 58 -24.62 -18.40 12.56
CA GLU A 58 -24.94 -16.97 12.55
C GLU A 58 -23.69 -16.10 12.37
N GLU A 59 -22.57 -16.46 13.00
CA GLU A 59 -21.31 -15.73 12.86
C GLU A 59 -20.72 -15.90 11.46
N ILE A 60 -20.85 -17.10 10.88
CA ILE A 60 -20.44 -17.38 9.50
C ILE A 60 -21.29 -16.55 8.54
N SER A 61 -22.61 -16.56 8.70
CA SER A 61 -23.52 -15.75 7.87
C SER A 61 -23.20 -14.27 7.97
N LEU A 62 -22.95 -13.72 9.17
CA LEU A 62 -22.56 -12.32 9.33
C LEU A 62 -21.22 -12.01 8.64
N LEU A 63 -20.25 -12.94 8.72
CA LEU A 63 -18.98 -12.78 8.01
C LEU A 63 -19.19 -12.76 6.49
N GLU A 64 -19.99 -13.68 5.96
CA GLU A 64 -20.22 -13.85 4.52
C GLU A 64 -21.09 -12.74 3.92
N GLU A 65 -22.12 -12.31 4.64
CA GLU A 65 -23.13 -11.38 4.12
C GLU A 65 -22.81 -9.91 4.42
N GLU A 66 -22.11 -9.63 5.53
CA GLU A 66 -21.83 -8.25 5.94
C GLU A 66 -20.35 -7.90 5.88
N VAL A 67 -19.51 -8.65 6.57
CA VAL A 67 -18.10 -8.25 6.81
C VAL A 67 -17.25 -8.38 5.55
N ILE A 68 -17.29 -9.53 4.88
CA ILE A 68 -16.51 -9.77 3.66
C ILE A 68 -16.91 -8.79 2.55
N PRO A 69 -18.22 -8.57 2.27
CA PRO A 69 -18.63 -7.58 1.28
C PRO A 69 -18.18 -6.16 1.63
N ALA A 70 -18.26 -5.74 2.90
CA ALA A 70 -17.77 -4.43 3.32
C ALA A 70 -16.26 -4.28 3.06
N ILE A 71 -15.46 -5.29 3.40
CA ILE A 71 -14.02 -5.30 3.12
C ILE A 71 -13.75 -5.19 1.62
N GLN A 72 -14.47 -5.94 0.79
CA GLN A 72 -14.32 -5.88 -0.67
C GLN A 72 -14.62 -4.47 -1.22
N GLN A 73 -15.66 -3.81 -0.72
CA GLN A 73 -15.99 -2.43 -1.10
C GLN A 73 -14.89 -1.46 -0.68
N CYS A 74 -14.37 -1.60 0.53
CA CYS A 74 -13.25 -0.78 1.00
C CYS A 74 -12.01 -0.95 0.11
N LEU A 75 -11.64 -2.18 -0.24
CA LEU A 75 -10.50 -2.47 -1.11
C LEU A 75 -10.70 -1.89 -2.52
N ALA A 76 -11.89 -2.08 -3.11
CA ALA A 76 -12.20 -1.51 -4.43
C ALA A 76 -12.10 0.03 -4.42
N ARG A 77 -12.49 0.67 -3.32
CA ARG A 77 -12.36 2.13 -3.16
C ARG A 77 -10.90 2.57 -3.03
N ILE A 78 -10.07 1.80 -2.34
CA ILE A 78 -8.63 2.06 -2.25
C ILE A 78 -8.02 2.01 -3.66
N ASP A 79 -8.31 0.96 -4.43
CA ASP A 79 -7.80 0.81 -5.79
C ASP A 79 -8.20 1.98 -6.71
N GLU A 80 -9.45 2.45 -6.61
CA GLU A 80 -9.92 3.63 -7.35
C GLU A 80 -9.12 4.89 -6.98
N LEU A 81 -8.88 5.10 -5.69
CA LEU A 81 -8.13 6.26 -5.21
C LEU A 81 -6.67 6.22 -5.67
N ASP A 82 -6.04 5.06 -5.61
CA ASP A 82 -4.66 4.87 -6.07
C ASP A 82 -4.53 5.14 -7.56
N GLN A 83 -5.46 4.64 -8.39
CA GLN A 83 -5.47 4.91 -9.83
C GLN A 83 -5.62 6.41 -10.13
N ARG A 84 -6.51 7.10 -9.40
CA ARG A 84 -6.71 8.56 -9.55
C ARG A 84 -5.47 9.34 -9.14
N LEU A 85 -4.82 8.93 -8.06
CA LEU A 85 -3.60 9.57 -7.57
C LEU A 85 -2.46 9.39 -8.59
N LEU A 86 -2.28 8.19 -9.15
CA LEU A 86 -1.29 7.92 -10.18
C LEU A 86 -1.53 8.76 -11.44
N ALA A 87 -2.78 8.81 -11.94
CA ALA A 87 -3.12 9.63 -13.10
C ALA A 87 -2.82 11.13 -12.87
N GLN A 88 -3.11 11.64 -11.67
CA GLN A 88 -2.80 13.02 -11.31
C GLN A 88 -1.28 13.28 -11.27
N GLN A 89 -0.49 12.34 -10.71
CA GLN A 89 0.96 12.44 -10.69
C GLN A 89 1.56 12.43 -12.11
N GLU A 90 1.06 11.57 -13.00
CA GLU A 90 1.51 11.53 -14.40
C GLU A 90 1.24 12.84 -15.14
N LEU A 91 0.05 13.44 -14.96
CA LEU A 91 -0.29 14.71 -15.56
C LEU A 91 0.64 15.83 -15.10
N LEU A 92 0.86 15.93 -13.79
CA LEU A 92 1.78 16.92 -13.22
C LEU A 92 3.19 16.75 -13.77
N HIS A 93 3.67 15.51 -13.86
CA HIS A 93 4.99 15.21 -14.41
C HIS A 93 5.10 15.63 -15.88
N ARG A 94 4.08 15.37 -16.71
CA ARG A 94 4.05 15.82 -18.11
C ARG A 94 4.11 17.34 -18.24
N CYS A 95 3.28 18.06 -17.48
CA CYS A 95 3.30 19.53 -17.50
C CYS A 95 4.67 20.10 -17.07
N GLN A 96 5.34 19.49 -16.10
CA GLN A 96 6.70 19.88 -15.70
C GLN A 96 7.70 19.70 -16.84
N LEU A 97 7.68 18.54 -17.51
CA LEU A 97 8.57 18.26 -18.64
C LEU A 97 8.31 19.21 -19.82
N GLU A 98 7.06 19.57 -20.07
CA GLU A 98 6.70 20.54 -21.11
C GLU A 98 7.23 21.95 -20.77
N ALA A 99 7.04 22.41 -19.54
CA ALA A 99 7.55 23.70 -19.08
C ALA A 99 9.10 23.76 -19.11
N GLU A 100 9.78 22.68 -18.72
CA GLU A 100 11.25 22.59 -18.82
C GLU A 100 11.73 22.65 -20.28
N ARG A 101 11.03 21.98 -21.21
CA ARG A 101 11.36 22.03 -22.64
C ARG A 101 11.17 23.42 -23.23
N GLU A 102 10.11 24.11 -22.86
CA GLU A 102 9.85 25.50 -23.29
C GLU A 102 10.96 26.44 -22.76
N ALA A 103 11.28 26.35 -21.47
CA ALA A 103 12.33 27.16 -20.85
C ALA A 103 13.72 26.93 -21.50
N LEU A 104 14.06 25.67 -21.81
CA LEU A 104 15.29 25.34 -22.53
C LEU A 104 15.30 25.88 -23.97
N GLY A 105 14.15 25.90 -24.63
CA GLY A 105 13.99 26.49 -25.96
C GLY A 105 14.19 28.00 -25.96
N GLU A 106 13.61 28.70 -24.98
CA GLU A 106 13.77 30.14 -24.80
C GLU A 106 15.21 30.54 -24.48
N LEU A 107 15.87 29.83 -23.58
CA LEU A 107 17.29 30.04 -23.26
C LEU A 107 18.18 29.85 -24.49
N ARG A 108 17.90 28.85 -25.32
CA ARG A 108 18.67 28.60 -26.55
C ARG A 108 18.48 29.69 -27.61
N LEU A 109 17.29 30.30 -27.68
CA LEU A 109 17.02 31.44 -28.55
C LEU A 109 17.67 32.73 -28.06
N GLN A 110 17.81 32.91 -26.74
CA GLN A 110 18.50 34.07 -26.15
C GLN A 110 20.03 34.03 -26.31
N MET A 111 20.61 32.84 -26.49
CA MET A 111 22.05 32.63 -26.65
C MET A 111 22.53 32.58 -28.13
N ALA A 112 21.62 32.68 -29.09
CA ALA A 112 21.89 32.70 -30.52
C ALA A 112 21.81 34.13 -31.08
#